data_AF-A0A5C4WB61-F1
#
_entry.id   AF-A0A5C4WB61-F1
#
_cell.length_a   1.000
_cell.length_b   1.000
_cell.length_c   1.000
_cell.angle_alpha   90.00
_cell.angle_beta   90.00
_cell.angle_gamma   90.00
#
_symmetry.space_group_name_H-M   'P 1'
#
loop_
_entity.id
_entity.type
_entity.pdbx_description
1 polymer ?
#
loop_
_entity_poly.entity_id
_entity_poly.type
_entity_poly.pdbx_seq_one_letter_code
_entity_poly.pdbx_strand_id
1 'polypeptide(L)'
;MGQLETMAETHYTRTSIEAREAIDKLTYAAESGKGLACEDLARLAVTQFACGWWQQVMDLINGEGLDAAEAVMRIRREAEQHLLTGSPIRYGDLFSQAMAQARRQAAQGFLATTRSLADALAGPAAPASHAAK
;
A
#
# COMPACT_ATOMS: atom_id res chain seq x y z
N MET A 1 3.07 22.12 -4.96
CA MET A 1 2.98 20.68 -4.66
C MET A 1 3.94 20.38 -3.53
N GLY A 2 3.43 19.87 -2.41
CA GLY A 2 4.26 19.56 -1.23
C GLY A 2 5.09 18.30 -1.43
N GLN A 3 6.21 18.15 -0.71
CA GLN A 3 7.07 16.95 -0.83
C GLN A 3 6.30 15.63 -0.58
N LEU A 4 5.36 15.65 0.39
CA LEU A 4 4.49 14.52 0.70
C LEU A 4 3.53 14.16 -0.44
N GLU A 5 3.01 15.17 -1.13
CA GLU A 5 2.08 15.03 -2.25
C GLU A 5 2.79 14.37 -3.45
N THR A 6 3.97 14.88 -3.81
CA THR A 6 4.82 14.29 -4.87
C THR A 6 5.22 12.84 -4.55
N MET A 7 5.46 12.52 -3.28
CA MET A 7 5.79 11.15 -2.87
C MET A 7 4.57 10.23 -2.90
N ALA A 8 3.39 10.69 -2.46
CA ALA A 8 2.14 9.94 -2.58
C ALA A 8 1.83 9.65 -4.05
N GLU A 9 1.98 10.64 -4.92
CA GLU A 9 1.81 10.50 -6.37
C GLU A 9 2.84 9.53 -6.98
N THR A 10 4.10 9.59 -6.53
CA THR A 10 5.15 8.64 -6.97
C THR A 10 4.81 7.21 -6.58
N HIS A 11 4.38 6.99 -5.33
CA HIS A 11 4.00 5.67 -4.85
C HIS A 11 2.77 5.14 -5.59
N TYR A 12 1.73 5.97 -5.75
CA TYR A 12 0.53 5.63 -6.52
C TYR A 12 0.88 5.26 -7.96
N THR A 13 1.67 6.10 -8.64
CA THR A 13 2.10 5.88 -10.02
C THR A 13 2.87 4.57 -10.15
N ARG A 14 3.85 4.33 -9.28
CA ARG A 14 4.64 3.09 -9.28
C ARG A 14 3.75 1.86 -9.07
N THR A 15 2.89 1.86 -8.05
CA THR A 15 2.01 0.71 -7.79
C THR A 15 0.99 0.49 -8.90
N SER A 16 0.56 1.56 -9.58
CA SER A 16 -0.36 1.47 -10.72
C SER A 16 0.31 0.83 -11.94
N ILE A 17 1.56 1.22 -12.23
CA ILE A 17 2.36 0.61 -13.30
C ILE A 17 2.60 -0.86 -13.00
N GLU A 18 3.07 -1.19 -11.79
CA GLU A 18 3.32 -2.58 -11.39
C GLU A 18 2.05 -3.45 -11.44
N ALA A 19 0.90 -2.90 -11.04
CA ALA A 19 -0.37 -3.61 -11.13
C ALA A 19 -0.77 -3.86 -12.60
N ARG A 20 -0.59 -2.85 -13.46
CA ARG A 20 -0.91 -2.95 -14.89
C ARG A 20 -0.01 -3.97 -15.60
N GLU A 21 1.30 -3.91 -15.37
CA GLU A 21 2.25 -4.87 -15.94
C GLU A 21 1.94 -6.31 -15.50
N ALA A 22 1.56 -6.51 -14.23
CA ALA A 22 1.16 -7.81 -13.72
C ALA A 22 -0.14 -8.32 -14.38
N ILE A 23 -1.13 -7.44 -14.61
CA ILE A 23 -2.36 -7.76 -15.33
C ILE A 23 -2.04 -8.14 -16.79
N ASP A 24 -1.21 -7.36 -17.47
CA ASP A 24 -0.84 -7.62 -18.87
C ASP A 24 -0.13 -8.97 -19.02
N LYS A 25 0.78 -9.30 -18.09
CA LYS A 25 1.44 -10.61 -18.04
C LYS A 25 0.45 -11.76 -17.86
N LEU A 26 -0.57 -11.56 -17.01
CA LEU A 26 -1.62 -12.55 -16.75
C LEU A 26 -2.53 -12.77 -17.96
N THR A 27 -2.99 -11.69 -18.58
CA THR A 27 -3.80 -11.73 -19.80
C THR A 27 -3.06 -12.46 -20.91
N TYR A 28 -1.79 -12.12 -21.14
CA TYR A 28 -0.96 -12.80 -22.13
C TYR A 28 -0.78 -14.29 -21.82
N ALA A 29 -0.54 -14.67 -20.56
CA ALA A 29 -0.40 -16.08 -20.19
C ALA A 29 -1.70 -16.86 -20.40
N ALA A 30 -2.85 -16.27 -20.05
CA ALA A 30 -4.16 -16.87 -20.29
C ALA A 30 -4.46 -17.05 -21.78
N GLU A 31 -4.20 -16.01 -22.60
CA GLU A 31 -4.42 -16.05 -24.05
C GLU A 31 -3.47 -17.02 -24.77
N SER A 32 -2.22 -17.13 -24.30
CA SER A 32 -1.22 -18.02 -24.89
C SER A 32 -1.27 -19.46 -24.36
N GLY A 33 -2.21 -19.78 -23.47
CA GLY A 33 -2.33 -21.10 -22.82
C GLY A 33 -1.13 -21.46 -21.94
N LYS A 34 -0.32 -20.46 -21.54
CA LYS A 34 0.82 -20.67 -20.63
C LYS A 34 0.31 -20.78 -19.20
N GLY A 35 0.85 -21.76 -18.47
CA GLY A 35 0.57 -21.93 -17.05
C GLY A 35 1.02 -20.71 -16.24
N LEU A 36 0.16 -20.25 -15.34
CA LEU A 36 0.47 -19.17 -14.41
C LEU A 36 1.02 -19.71 -13.11
N ALA A 37 2.18 -19.19 -12.69
CA ALA A 37 2.73 -19.51 -11.39
C ALA A 37 1.84 -18.92 -10.29
N CYS A 38 1.59 -19.69 -9.23
CA CYS A 38 0.85 -19.20 -8.05
C CYS A 38 1.49 -17.95 -7.44
N GLU A 39 2.82 -17.82 -7.53
CA GLU A 39 3.57 -16.65 -7.10
C GLU A 39 3.21 -15.38 -7.90
N ASP A 40 3.02 -15.49 -9.21
CA ASP A 40 2.62 -14.36 -10.06
C ASP A 40 1.23 -13.85 -9.69
N LEU A 41 0.29 -14.76 -9.41
CA LEU A 41 -1.07 -14.43 -8.94
C LEU A 41 -1.06 -13.80 -7.55
N ALA A 42 -0.27 -14.34 -6.64
CA ALA A 42 -0.12 -13.78 -5.30
C ALA A 42 0.49 -12.37 -5.34
N ARG A 43 1.53 -12.17 -6.17
CA ARG A 43 2.15 -10.86 -6.37
C ARG A 43 1.16 -9.86 -6.96
N LEU A 44 0.38 -10.24 -7.99
CA LEU A 44 -0.66 -9.37 -8.52
C LEU A 44 -1.63 -8.94 -7.41
N ALA A 45 -2.17 -9.90 -6.65
CA ALA A 45 -3.17 -9.60 -5.63
C ALA A 45 -2.63 -8.60 -4.60
N VAL A 46 -1.39 -8.78 -4.15
CA VAL A 46 -0.73 -7.83 -3.23
C VAL A 46 -0.58 -6.45 -3.88
N THR A 47 -0.05 -6.37 -5.10
CA THR A 47 0.15 -5.10 -5.81
C THR A 47 -1.16 -4.36 -6.07
N GLN A 48 -2.22 -5.09 -6.43
CA GLN A 48 -3.55 -4.52 -6.65
C GLN A 48 -4.13 -3.93 -5.36
N PHE A 49 -4.03 -4.64 -4.23
CA PHE A 49 -4.47 -4.09 -2.94
C PHE A 49 -3.59 -2.91 -2.50
N ALA A 50 -2.29 -2.94 -2.76
CA ALA A 50 -1.39 -1.82 -2.46
C ALA A 50 -1.75 -0.58 -3.28
N CYS A 51 -2.05 -0.74 -4.57
CA CYS A 51 -2.55 0.32 -5.44
C CYS A 51 -3.85 0.91 -4.89
N GLY A 52 -4.79 0.07 -4.44
CA GLY A 52 -6.05 0.52 -3.85
C GLY A 52 -5.87 1.41 -2.60
N TRP A 53 -4.87 1.14 -1.76
CA TRP A 53 -4.56 2.01 -0.62
C TRP A 53 -4.04 3.38 -1.04
N TRP A 54 -3.13 3.43 -2.02
CA TRP A 54 -2.61 4.69 -2.54
C TRP A 54 -3.65 5.47 -3.35
N GLN A 55 -4.55 4.78 -4.05
CA GLN A 55 -5.66 5.40 -4.74
C GLN A 55 -6.56 6.15 -3.75
N GLN A 56 -6.90 5.56 -2.61
CA GLN A 56 -7.71 6.24 -1.58
C GLN A 56 -7.02 7.50 -1.03
N VAL A 57 -5.68 7.49 -0.90
CA VAL A 57 -4.92 8.70 -0.53
C VAL A 57 -5.08 9.77 -1.61
N MET A 58 -4.93 9.40 -2.89
CA MET A 58 -5.08 10.35 -3.99
C MET A 58 -6.53 10.85 -4.14
N ASP A 59 -7.53 10.03 -3.86
CA ASP A 59 -8.93 10.42 -3.88
C ASP A 59 -9.24 11.47 -2.80
N LEU A 60 -8.63 11.36 -1.61
CA LEU A 60 -8.73 12.38 -0.56
C LEU A 60 -8.01 13.68 -0.96
N ILE A 61 -6.82 13.60 -1.55
CA ILE A 61 -6.05 14.78 -1.97
C ILE A 61 -6.74 15.51 -3.13
N ASN A 62 -7.03 14.80 -4.21
CA ASN A 62 -7.54 15.38 -5.44
C ASN A 62 -9.06 15.60 -5.42
N GLY A 63 -9.80 14.72 -4.73
CA GLY A 63 -11.26 14.76 -4.68
C GLY A 63 -11.78 15.62 -3.53
N GLU A 64 -11.19 15.51 -2.33
CA GLU A 64 -11.63 16.24 -1.13
C GLU A 64 -10.76 17.46 -0.81
N GLY A 65 -9.61 17.64 -1.48
CA GLY A 65 -8.71 18.77 -1.24
C GLY A 65 -7.95 18.69 0.09
N LEU A 66 -7.83 17.50 0.68
CA LEU A 66 -7.11 17.30 1.93
C LEU A 66 -5.61 17.53 1.75
N ASP A 67 -4.96 18.02 2.82
CA ASP A 67 -3.50 18.03 2.88
C ASP A 67 -2.95 16.60 2.79
N ALA A 68 -1.82 16.43 2.10
CA ALA A 68 -1.23 15.14 1.84
C ALA A 68 -0.86 14.38 3.13
N ALA A 69 -0.42 15.07 4.19
CA ALA A 69 -0.12 14.43 5.47
C ALA A 69 -1.40 13.92 6.13
N GLU A 70 -2.47 14.71 6.08
CA GLU A 70 -3.76 14.35 6.65
C GLU A 70 -4.40 13.16 5.91
N ALA A 71 -4.37 13.17 4.57
CA ALA A 71 -4.85 12.07 3.74
C ALA A 71 -4.10 10.77 4.06
N VAL A 72 -2.76 10.81 4.09
CA VAL A 72 -1.93 9.64 4.45
C VAL A 72 -2.24 9.14 5.85
N MET A 73 -2.35 10.02 6.85
CA MET A 73 -2.64 9.62 8.23
C MET A 73 -4.05 9.07 8.43
N ARG A 74 -5.02 9.51 7.61
CA ARG A 74 -6.38 8.96 7.62
C ARG A 74 -6.38 7.53 7.07
N ILE A 75 -5.85 7.32 5.87
CA ILE A 75 -5.79 5.98 5.27
C ILE A 75 -4.89 5.03 6.07
N ARG A 76 -3.83 5.55 6.72
CA ARG A 76 -3.01 4.77 7.66
C ARG A 76 -3.85 4.20 8.80
N ARG A 77 -4.70 5.01 9.44
CA ARG A 77 -5.60 4.56 10.51
C ARG A 77 -6.59 3.51 10.01
N GLU A 78 -7.10 3.67 8.79
CA GLU A 78 -7.99 2.68 8.17
C GLU A 78 -7.27 1.36 7.88
N ALA A 79 -6.02 1.40 7.41
CA ALA A 79 -5.20 0.22 7.21
C ALA A 79 -4.84 -0.49 8.54
N GLU A 80 -4.55 0.28 9.61
CA GLU A 80 -4.37 -0.26 10.97
C GLU A 80 -5.66 -0.93 11.47
N GLN A 81 -6.80 -0.25 11.32
CA GLN A 81 -8.09 -0.81 11.68
C GLN A 81 -8.39 -2.08 10.87
N HIS A 82 -8.08 -2.11 9.58
CA HIS A 82 -8.26 -3.28 8.73
C HIS A 82 -7.49 -4.51 9.25
N LEU A 83 -6.28 -4.31 9.77
CA LEU A 83 -5.49 -5.40 10.37
C LEU A 83 -6.04 -5.85 11.72
N LEU A 84 -6.59 -4.92 12.51
CA LEU A 84 -7.15 -5.21 13.84
C LEU A 84 -8.53 -5.87 13.78
N THR A 85 -9.39 -5.42 12.87
CA THR A 85 -10.78 -5.91 12.72
C THR A 85 -10.93 -6.94 11.62
N GLY A 86 -9.88 -7.21 10.85
CA GLY A 86 -9.86 -8.22 9.81
C GLY A 86 -10.23 -9.57 10.42
N SER A 87 -11.38 -10.12 10.01
CA SER A 87 -11.83 -11.43 10.48
C SER A 87 -10.67 -12.44 10.38
N PRO A 88 -10.50 -13.33 11.38
CA PRO A 88 -9.57 -14.45 11.25
C PRO A 88 -9.88 -15.15 9.92
N ILE A 89 -8.85 -15.62 9.21
CA ILE A 89 -9.05 -16.35 7.96
C ILE A 89 -9.90 -17.56 8.32
N ARG A 90 -11.20 -17.46 8.08
CA ARG A 90 -12.15 -18.54 8.36
C ARG A 90 -11.92 -19.61 7.30
N TYR A 91 -12.21 -20.86 7.65
CA TYR A 91 -12.21 -21.97 6.70
C TYR A 91 -13.18 -21.66 5.55
N GLY A 92 -12.64 -21.08 4.48
CA GLY A 92 -13.28 -20.86 3.19
C GLY A 92 -12.35 -21.37 2.09
N ASP A 93 -12.76 -21.24 0.82
CA ASP A 93 -11.96 -21.73 -0.30
C ASP A 93 -10.55 -21.11 -0.31
N LEU A 94 -9.55 -21.91 -0.69
CA LEU A 94 -8.13 -21.53 -0.67
C LEU A 94 -7.85 -20.19 -1.35
N PHE A 95 -8.61 -19.87 -2.40
CA PHE A 95 -8.56 -18.60 -3.09
C PHE A 95 -8.92 -17.42 -2.16
N SER A 96 -10.03 -17.50 -1.43
CA SER A 96 -10.46 -16.45 -0.49
C SER A 96 -9.43 -16.26 0.63
N GLN A 97 -8.81 -17.33 1.10
CA GLN A 97 -7.74 -17.26 2.09
C GLN A 97 -6.50 -16.56 1.53
N ALA A 98 -6.09 -16.92 0.31
CA ALA A 98 -4.97 -16.28 -0.38
C ALA A 98 -5.22 -14.79 -0.61
N MET A 99 -6.43 -14.39 -1.02
CA MET A 99 -6.80 -12.99 -1.20
C MET A 99 -6.83 -12.21 0.12
N ALA A 100 -7.33 -12.81 1.20
CA ALA A 100 -7.29 -12.19 2.52
C ALA A 100 -5.84 -11.98 3.01
N GLN A 101 -4.97 -12.96 2.77
CA GLN A 101 -3.54 -12.84 3.09
C GLN A 101 -2.85 -11.76 2.24
N ALA A 102 -3.13 -11.70 0.94
CA ALA A 102 -2.60 -10.68 0.05
C ALA A 102 -3.01 -9.26 0.50
N ARG A 103 -4.28 -9.10 0.92
CA ARG A 103 -4.78 -7.82 1.44
C ARG A 103 -4.08 -7.39 2.73
N ARG A 104 -3.85 -8.33 3.66
CA ARG A 104 -3.07 -8.07 4.88
C ARG A 104 -1.64 -7.68 4.56
N GLN A 105 -0.97 -8.39 3.66
CA GLN A 105 0.39 -8.09 3.24
C GLN A 105 0.49 -6.69 2.60
N ALA A 106 -0.48 -6.33 1.75
CA ALA A 106 -0.55 -4.99 1.17
C ALA A 106 -0.76 -3.90 2.23
N ALA A 107 -1.66 -4.11 3.20
CA ALA A 107 -1.87 -3.18 4.31
C ALA A 107 -0.59 -3.01 5.15
N GLN A 108 0.11 -4.11 5.48
CA GLN A 108 1.40 -4.06 6.18
C GLN A 108 2.46 -3.28 5.39
N GLY A 109 2.57 -3.52 4.08
CA GLY A 109 3.48 -2.80 3.20
C GLY A 109 3.19 -1.30 3.13
N PHE A 110 1.90 -0.93 3.08
CA PHE A 110 1.46 0.46 3.15
C PHE A 110 1.82 1.12 4.49
N LEU A 111 1.58 0.45 5.62
CA LEU A 111 1.93 0.96 6.95
C LEU A 111 3.45 1.12 7.14
N ALA A 112 4.24 0.19 6.61
CA ALA A 112 5.69 0.27 6.63
C ALA A 112 6.20 1.45 5.79
N THR A 113 5.66 1.62 4.59
CA THR A 113 6.01 2.73 3.70
C THR A 113 5.67 4.07 4.35
N THR A 114 4.43 4.24 4.83
CA THR A 114 3.99 5.47 5.48
C THR A 114 4.73 5.75 6.79
N ARG A 115 5.20 4.73 7.51
CA ARG A 115 6.08 4.91 8.67
C ARG A 115 7.45 5.45 8.25
N SER A 116 8.07 4.85 7.24
CA SER A 116 9.34 5.34 6.70
C SER A 116 9.23 6.78 6.20
N LEU A 117 8.07 7.18 5.68
CA LEU A 117 7.80 8.57 5.27
C LEU A 117 7.73 9.51 6.48
N ALA A 118 6.98 9.13 7.53
CA ALA A 118 6.90 9.91 8.76
C ALA A 118 8.29 10.09 9.41
N ASP A 119 9.08 9.01 9.46
CA ASP A 119 10.44 9.03 10.02
C ASP A 119 11.39 9.93 9.19
N ALA A 120 11.28 9.93 7.86
CA ALA A 120 12.07 10.79 6.99
C ALA A 120 11.73 12.29 7.13
N LEU A 121 10.47 12.61 7.41
CA LEU A 121 9.98 13.99 7.57
C LEU A 121 10.26 14.55 8.97
N ALA A 122 10.33 13.70 9.99
CA ALA A 122 10.69 14.10 11.36
C ALA A 122 12.17 14.55 11.47
N GLY A 123 13.00 14.25 10.47
CA GLY A 123 14.44 14.50 10.49
C GLY A 123 15.17 13.67 11.56
N PRO A 124 16.52 13.67 11.58
CA PRO A 124 17.24 13.10 12.71
C PRO A 124 16.83 13.87 13.97
N ALA A 125 16.18 13.18 14.91
CA ALA A 125 15.90 13.75 16.24
C ALA A 125 17.20 14.36 16.76
N ALA A 126 17.21 15.68 16.91
CA ALA A 126 18.38 16.40 17.39
C ALA A 126 18.87 15.73 18.68
N PRO A 127 20.17 15.42 18.82
CA PRO A 127 20.66 14.90 20.09
C PRO A 127 20.29 15.93 21.16
N ALA A 128 19.53 15.49 22.15
CA ALA A 128 19.25 16.28 23.34
C ALA A 128 20.59 16.81 23.85
N SER A 129 20.80 18.12 23.67
CA SER A 129 21.93 18.83 24.26
C SER A 129 21.73 18.75 25.76
N HIS A 130 22.33 17.72 26.35
CA HIS A 130 22.44 17.58 27.78
C HIS A 130 23.34 18.73 28.23
N ALA A 131 22.71 19.75 28.78
CA ALA A 131 23.40 20.79 29.53
C ALA A 131 24.23 20.13 30.63
N ALA A 132 25.54 20.22 30.48
CA ALA A 132 26.56 20.13 31.51
C ALA A 132 27.69 21.01 30.98
N LYS A 133 28.14 22.07 31.64
CA LYS A 133 28.24 22.34 33.07
C LYS A 133 28.46 23.84 33.27
#